data_AF-A0A933H512-F1
#
_entry.id   AF-A0A933H512-F1
#
_cell.length_a   1.000
_cell.length_b   1.000
_cell.length_c   1.000
_cell.angle_alpha   90.00
_cell.angle_beta   90.00
_cell.angle_gamma   90.00
#
_symmetry.space_group_name_H-M   'P 1'
#
loop_
_entity.id
_entity.type
_entity.pdbx_description
1 polymer ?
#
loop_
_entity_poly.entity_id
_entity_poly.type
_entity_poly.pdbx_seq_one_letter_code
_entity_poly.pdbx_strand_id
1 'polypeptide(L)'
;MGEKERPRAQTRTGAAHERYDTRRAVKGRFRDEVYRRDASGREVLVEATEYRENLIVATLPVLLAGLMANESTFAGGILYHALGEGLAGWDTGLERPSFDQVRLVNEFFRKLPDSITFLDDQGKPVDHVTSTLLVKTTFDYEDAGANGRFIREQGLFGGTATGAKDSGLMVDAINHPALWKDETIRLVRFIQLIF
;
A
#
# COMPACT_ATOMS: atom_id res chain seq x y z
N MET A 1 10.34 2.63 -48.36
CA MET A 1 9.57 3.46 -47.41
C MET A 1 8.44 2.57 -46.90
N GLY A 2 8.62 1.96 -45.72
CA GLY A 2 7.67 0.99 -45.16
C GLY A 2 7.33 1.41 -43.74
N GLU A 3 6.12 1.92 -43.55
CA GLU A 3 5.55 2.25 -42.24
C GLU A 3 5.40 0.96 -41.42
N LYS A 4 6.12 0.87 -40.29
CA LYS A 4 5.88 -0.17 -39.28
C LYS A 4 4.66 0.24 -38.46
N GLU A 5 3.56 -0.49 -38.63
CA GLU A 5 2.37 -0.39 -37.78
C GLU A 5 2.74 -0.56 -36.30
N ARG A 6 2.30 0.38 -35.47
CA ARG A 6 2.39 0.30 -34.01
C ARG A 6 1.27 -0.62 -33.50
N PRO A 7 1.53 -1.57 -32.60
CA PRO A 7 0.48 -2.42 -32.08
C PRO A 7 -0.50 -1.61 -31.21
N ARG A 8 -1.79 -1.72 -31.53
CA ARG A 8 -2.90 -1.13 -30.76
C ARG A 8 -2.96 -1.74 -29.36
N ALA A 9 -3.18 -0.89 -28.36
CA ALA A 9 -3.45 -1.29 -26.98
C ALA A 9 -4.70 -2.18 -26.93
N GLN A 10 -4.54 -3.42 -26.51
CA GLN A 10 -5.65 -4.30 -26.16
C GLN A 10 -6.19 -3.92 -24.79
N THR A 11 -7.42 -3.42 -24.78
CA THR A 11 -8.23 -3.21 -23.57
C THR A 11 -8.44 -4.56 -22.87
N ARG A 12 -7.75 -4.81 -21.74
CA ARG A 12 -7.94 -5.99 -20.89
C ARG A 12 -8.90 -5.65 -19.74
N THR A 13 -10.18 -5.61 -20.04
CA THR A 13 -11.26 -5.49 -19.04
C THR A 13 -11.77 -6.88 -18.69
N GLY A 14 -11.41 -7.42 -17.52
CA GLY A 14 -12.07 -8.60 -16.97
C GLY A 14 -11.26 -9.45 -15.98
N ALA A 15 -9.98 -9.73 -16.26
CA ALA A 15 -9.18 -10.69 -15.46
C ALA A 15 -8.23 -10.06 -14.42
N ALA A 16 -8.17 -8.72 -14.33
CA ALA A 16 -7.27 -8.03 -13.42
C ALA A 16 -7.82 -7.91 -11.99
N HIS A 17 -9.15 -7.93 -11.81
CA HIS A 17 -9.79 -7.64 -10.52
C HIS A 17 -9.62 -8.73 -9.45
N GLU A 18 -9.41 -10.00 -9.82
CA GLU A 18 -9.13 -11.09 -8.86
C GLU A 18 -7.67 -11.13 -8.38
N ARG A 19 -6.81 -10.19 -8.81
CA ARG A 19 -5.37 -10.25 -8.50
C ARG A 19 -5.00 -9.87 -7.07
N TYR A 20 -5.91 -9.23 -6.33
CA TYR A 20 -5.65 -8.63 -5.01
C TYR A 20 -6.81 -8.80 -4.00
N ASP A 21 -7.50 -9.95 -3.98
CA ASP A 21 -8.55 -10.24 -2.97
C ASP A 21 -7.93 -10.44 -1.57
N THR A 22 -7.84 -9.36 -0.80
CA THR A 22 -7.39 -9.35 0.60
C THR A 22 -8.58 -9.62 1.51
N ARG A 23 -8.92 -10.89 1.72
CA ARG A 23 -10.05 -11.35 2.58
C ARG A 23 -9.98 -10.96 4.07
N ARG A 24 -9.17 -9.96 4.44
CA ARG A 24 -8.96 -9.47 5.80
C ARG A 24 -8.82 -7.94 5.85
N ALA A 25 -9.78 -7.22 5.29
CA ALA A 25 -9.86 -5.75 5.32
C ALA A 25 -10.38 -5.18 6.67
N VAL A 26 -9.92 -5.70 7.81
CA VAL A 26 -10.40 -5.39 9.18
C VAL A 26 -11.71 -6.11 9.55
N LYS A 27 -11.73 -6.74 10.74
CA LYS A 27 -12.90 -7.38 11.34
C LYS A 27 -13.02 -6.95 12.79
N GLY A 28 -14.23 -6.64 13.24
CA GLY A 28 -14.52 -6.32 14.63
C GLY A 28 -15.10 -7.52 15.37
N ARG A 29 -14.59 -7.80 16.57
CA ARG A 29 -15.28 -8.65 17.55
C ARG A 29 -15.22 -8.00 18.93
N PHE A 30 -16.30 -8.12 19.69
CA PHE A 30 -16.39 -7.62 21.06
C PHE A 30 -16.93 -8.69 22.01
N ARG A 31 -16.55 -8.59 23.30
CA ARG A 31 -17.14 -9.34 24.40
C ARG A 31 -17.28 -8.43 25.60
N ASP A 32 -18.21 -8.77 26.49
CA ASP A 32 -18.49 -8.03 27.70
C ASP A 32 -18.08 -8.86 28.91
N GLU A 33 -17.45 -8.22 29.89
CA GLU A 33 -17.24 -8.77 31.23
C GLU A 33 -17.88 -7.84 32.26
N VAL A 34 -18.75 -8.39 33.09
CA VAL A 34 -19.48 -7.64 34.11
C VAL A 34 -18.91 -8.01 35.46
N TYR A 35 -18.44 -7.00 36.18
CA TYR A 35 -17.90 -7.13 37.53
C TYR A 35 -18.84 -6.46 38.54
N ARG A 36 -18.95 -7.03 39.73
CA ARG A 36 -19.61 -6.40 40.89
C ARG A 36 -18.67 -6.39 42.08
N ARG A 37 -18.81 -5.39 42.95
CA ARG A 37 -18.13 -5.40 44.24
C ARG A 37 -18.91 -6.22 45.24
N ASP A 38 -18.24 -7.15 45.92
CA ASP A 38 -18.80 -7.84 47.07
C ASP A 38 -18.80 -6.94 48.32
N ALA A 39 -19.34 -7.45 49.43
CA ALA A 39 -19.44 -6.69 50.68
C ALA A 39 -18.09 -6.26 51.28
N SER A 40 -16.99 -6.88 50.85
CA SER A 40 -15.62 -6.48 51.24
C SER A 40 -15.03 -5.40 50.32
N GLY A 41 -15.77 -4.99 49.29
CA GLY A 41 -15.34 -4.02 48.28
C GLY A 41 -14.50 -4.64 47.16
N ARG A 42 -14.30 -5.96 47.16
CA ARG A 42 -13.53 -6.68 46.13
C ARG A 42 -14.36 -6.86 44.86
N GLU A 43 -13.77 -6.60 43.70
CA GLU A 43 -14.40 -6.88 42.40
C GLU A 43 -14.45 -8.39 42.12
N VAL A 44 -15.63 -8.85 41.73
CA VAL A 44 -15.92 -10.23 41.39
C VAL A 44 -16.58 -10.24 40.01
N LEU A 45 -16.02 -11.02 39.09
CA LEU A 45 -16.64 -11.28 37.79
C LEU A 45 -17.96 -12.02 38.01
N VAL A 46 -19.05 -11.48 37.48
CA VAL A 46 -20.39 -12.06 37.60
C VAL A 46 -20.95 -12.55 36.27
N GLU A 47 -20.46 -12.02 35.16
CA GLU A 47 -20.88 -12.44 33.82
C GLU A 47 -19.75 -12.19 32.82
N ALA A 48 -19.59 -13.09 31.85
CA ALA A 48 -18.76 -12.88 30.68
C ALA A 48 -19.51 -13.40 29.44
N THR A 49 -19.58 -12.59 28.39
CA THR A 49 -20.18 -13.00 27.12
C THR A 49 -19.13 -13.57 26.18
N GLU A 50 -19.57 -14.39 25.21
CA GLU A 50 -18.71 -14.85 24.12
C GLU A 50 -18.42 -13.71 23.13
N TYR A 51 -17.33 -13.83 22.39
CA TYR A 51 -16.97 -12.88 21.34
C TYR A 51 -18.00 -12.88 20.20
N ARG A 52 -18.66 -11.74 20.00
CA ARG A 52 -19.61 -11.48 18.91
C ARG A 52 -19.03 -10.52 17.89
N GLU A 53 -19.49 -10.59 16.65
CA GLU A 53 -19.07 -9.65 15.61
C GLU A 53 -19.64 -8.26 15.88
N ASN A 54 -18.87 -7.22 15.58
CA ASN A 54 -19.38 -5.85 15.53
C ASN A 54 -19.19 -5.27 14.13
N LEU A 55 -20.06 -4.32 13.81
CA LEU A 55 -19.95 -3.56 12.57
C LEU A 55 -18.72 -2.65 12.65
N ILE A 56 -17.84 -2.79 11.66
CA ILE A 56 -16.85 -1.78 11.34
C ILE A 56 -17.53 -0.75 10.44
N VAL A 57 -17.56 0.50 10.90
CA VAL A 57 -18.29 1.58 10.22
C VAL A 57 -17.44 2.24 9.14
N ALA A 58 -18.11 2.91 8.18
CA ALA A 58 -17.49 3.51 7.00
C ALA A 58 -16.43 4.59 7.31
N THR A 59 -16.39 5.14 8.54
CA THR A 59 -15.38 6.12 8.95
C THR A 59 -14.02 5.50 9.30
N LEU A 60 -13.93 4.18 9.55
CA LEU A 60 -12.64 3.55 9.81
C LEU A 60 -11.70 3.63 8.59
N PRO A 61 -12.12 3.26 7.36
CA PRO A 61 -11.33 3.49 6.15
C PRO A 61 -10.80 4.92 6.00
N VAL A 62 -11.64 5.92 6.31
CA VAL A 62 -11.27 7.34 6.26
C VAL A 62 -10.17 7.65 7.29
N LEU A 63 -10.28 7.12 8.51
CA LEU A 63 -9.21 7.24 9.52
C LEU A 63 -7.92 6.57 9.08
N LEU A 64 -8.00 5.36 8.51
CA LEU A 64 -6.82 4.64 8.00
C LEU A 64 -6.14 5.42 6.87
N ALA A 65 -6.91 5.97 5.94
CA ALA A 65 -6.39 6.83 4.88
C ALA A 65 -5.70 8.08 5.45
N GLY A 66 -6.30 8.76 6.45
CA GLY A 66 -5.69 9.91 7.12
C GLY A 66 -4.37 9.57 7.82
N LEU A 67 -4.30 8.41 8.48
CA LEU A 67 -3.06 7.87 9.06
C LEU A 67 -2.01 7.60 7.97
N MET A 68 -2.41 6.97 6.87
CA MET A 68 -1.51 6.64 5.76
C MET A 68 -1.05 7.87 4.97
N ALA A 69 -1.84 8.94 4.89
CA ALA A 69 -1.43 10.20 4.26
C ALA A 69 -0.40 10.99 5.09
N ASN A 70 -0.06 10.53 6.30
CA ASN A 70 0.82 11.23 7.24
C ASN A 70 0.36 12.67 7.51
N GLU A 71 -0.96 12.84 7.65
CA GLU A 71 -1.59 14.10 8.03
C GLU A 71 -0.99 14.64 9.33
N SER A 72 -0.97 15.95 9.52
CA SER A 72 -0.26 16.59 10.65
C SER A 72 -0.69 16.11 12.04
N THR A 73 -1.88 15.53 12.17
CA THR A 73 -2.42 14.95 13.41
C THR A 73 -2.00 13.48 13.62
N PHE A 74 -1.42 12.85 12.61
CA PHE A 74 -1.17 11.41 12.52
C PHE A 74 0.26 11.13 12.01
N ALA A 75 1.19 10.80 12.91
CA ALA A 75 2.58 10.53 12.53
C ALA A 75 2.80 9.09 12.04
N GLY A 76 3.61 8.92 11.00
CA GLY A 76 4.11 7.62 10.54
C GLY A 76 3.30 6.99 9.39
N GLY A 77 2.67 7.79 8.52
CA GLY A 77 2.00 7.31 7.30
C GLY A 77 2.95 6.76 6.24
N ILE A 78 2.60 6.87 4.96
CA ILE A 78 3.47 6.51 3.83
C ILE A 78 4.58 7.53 3.73
N LEU A 79 5.82 7.07 3.83
CA LEU A 79 7.01 7.91 3.83
C LEU A 79 7.86 7.66 2.59
N TYR A 80 7.97 6.43 2.11
CA TYR A 80 8.84 6.08 0.98
C TYR A 80 8.13 5.22 -0.06
N HIS A 81 8.54 5.38 -1.31
CA HIS A 81 8.28 4.45 -2.41
C HIS A 81 9.60 3.82 -2.80
N ALA A 82 9.70 2.50 -2.66
CA ALA A 82 10.89 1.71 -2.98
C ALA A 82 10.75 0.95 -4.30
N LEU A 83 11.89 0.71 -4.95
CA LEU A 83 12.07 -0.08 -6.16
C LEU A 83 12.98 -1.28 -5.89
N GLY A 84 12.65 -2.41 -6.48
CA GLY A 84 13.44 -3.64 -6.39
C GLY A 84 13.59 -4.37 -7.73
N GLU A 85 14.66 -5.15 -7.81
CA GLU A 85 15.01 -5.94 -9.00
C GLU A 85 14.20 -7.23 -9.11
N GLY A 86 13.56 -7.65 -8.01
CA GLY A 86 12.86 -8.93 -7.92
C GLY A 86 13.78 -10.11 -8.25
N LEU A 87 13.18 -11.17 -8.79
CA LEU A 87 13.89 -12.34 -9.30
C LEU A 87 13.89 -12.36 -10.82
N ALA A 88 15.02 -12.74 -11.45
CA ALA A 88 15.12 -12.85 -12.91
C ALA A 88 14.10 -13.84 -13.51
N GLY A 89 13.72 -14.89 -12.75
CA GLY A 89 12.71 -15.87 -13.16
C GLY A 89 11.32 -15.27 -13.45
N TRP A 90 11.00 -14.10 -12.86
CA TRP A 90 9.71 -13.44 -13.05
C TRP A 90 9.47 -12.95 -14.49
N ASP A 91 10.52 -12.85 -15.31
CA ASP A 91 10.39 -12.51 -16.73
C ASP A 91 9.69 -13.62 -17.53
N THR A 92 9.72 -14.86 -17.02
CA THR A 92 9.08 -16.03 -17.62
C THR A 92 7.83 -16.49 -16.87
N GLY A 93 7.66 -16.05 -15.62
CA GLY A 93 6.51 -16.35 -14.78
C GLY A 93 6.40 -15.36 -13.63
N LEU A 94 5.60 -14.31 -13.82
CA LEU A 94 5.44 -13.26 -12.80
C LEU A 94 4.66 -13.80 -11.59
N GLU A 95 5.34 -13.89 -10.46
CA GLU A 95 4.71 -14.26 -9.19
C GLU A 95 3.94 -13.10 -8.60
N ARG A 96 2.84 -13.43 -7.91
CA ARG A 96 2.06 -12.44 -7.18
C ARG A 96 2.79 -12.07 -5.88
N PRO A 97 2.73 -10.81 -5.44
CA PRO A 97 3.17 -10.44 -4.10
C PRO A 97 2.43 -11.27 -3.03
N SER A 98 3.10 -11.56 -1.92
CA SER A 98 2.48 -12.24 -0.79
C SER A 98 1.84 -11.25 0.17
N PHE A 99 0.75 -11.66 0.83
CA PHE A 99 0.07 -10.85 1.84
C PHE A 99 0.94 -10.60 3.09
N ASP A 100 1.82 -11.55 3.42
CA ASP A 100 2.74 -11.46 4.56
C ASP A 100 4.12 -10.88 4.17
N GLN A 101 4.25 -10.35 2.95
CA GLN A 101 5.49 -9.73 2.50
C GLN A 101 5.73 -8.43 3.28
N VAL A 102 6.88 -8.35 3.95
CA VAL A 102 7.26 -7.20 4.79
C VAL A 102 8.35 -6.33 4.17
N ARG A 103 8.94 -6.77 3.05
CA ARG A 103 10.01 -6.09 2.32
C ARG A 103 10.02 -6.52 0.85
N LEU A 104 10.70 -5.77 0.00
CA LEU A 104 10.98 -6.19 -1.38
C LEU A 104 12.00 -7.34 -1.38
N VAL A 105 11.96 -8.19 -2.40
CA VAL A 105 12.88 -9.33 -2.54
C VAL A 105 14.32 -8.85 -2.69
N ASN A 106 14.54 -7.84 -3.51
CA ASN A 106 15.84 -7.22 -3.73
C ASN A 106 15.67 -5.70 -3.94
N GLU A 107 15.46 -4.98 -2.84
CA GLU A 107 15.40 -3.53 -2.86
C GLU A 107 16.76 -2.91 -3.23
N PHE A 108 16.73 -1.93 -4.13
CA PHE A 108 17.92 -1.16 -4.51
C PHE A 108 17.78 0.35 -4.37
N PHE A 109 16.56 0.89 -4.33
CA PHE A 109 16.34 2.33 -4.23
C PHE A 109 15.02 2.65 -3.53
N ARG A 110 14.97 3.78 -2.83
CA ARG A 110 13.73 4.36 -2.31
C ARG A 110 13.83 5.87 -2.24
N LYS A 111 12.69 6.56 -2.37
CA LYS A 111 12.59 8.01 -2.15
C LYS A 111 11.22 8.39 -1.60
N LEU A 112 11.09 9.62 -1.12
CA LEU A 112 9.80 10.18 -0.73
C LEU A 112 8.88 10.29 -1.96
N PRO A 113 7.57 10.01 -1.84
CA PRO A 113 6.60 10.34 -2.87
C PRO A 113 6.56 11.86 -3.15
N ASP A 114 6.21 12.24 -4.38
CA ASP A 114 6.02 13.65 -4.75
C ASP A 114 4.77 14.22 -4.08
N SER A 115 3.72 13.40 -3.99
CA SER A 115 2.44 13.78 -3.38
C SER A 115 1.64 12.57 -2.94
N ILE A 116 0.84 12.76 -1.91
CA ILE A 116 -0.24 11.86 -1.50
C ILE A 116 -1.52 12.70 -1.45
N THR A 117 -2.53 12.35 -2.24
CA THR A 117 -3.77 13.13 -2.36
C THR A 117 -4.99 12.26 -2.12
N PHE A 118 -5.99 12.79 -1.41
CA PHE A 118 -7.29 12.14 -1.28
C PHE A 118 -8.06 12.21 -2.60
N LEU A 119 -8.81 11.15 -2.92
CA LEU A 119 -9.71 11.11 -4.08
C LEU A 119 -11.18 11.00 -3.65
N ASP A 120 -12.09 11.63 -4.40
CA ASP A 120 -13.53 11.39 -4.31
C ASP A 120 -13.94 10.05 -4.95
N ASP A 121 -15.23 9.74 -4.94
CA ASP A 121 -15.83 8.54 -5.54
C ASP A 121 -15.70 8.49 -7.07
N GLN A 122 -15.41 9.62 -7.71
CA GLN A 122 -15.14 9.75 -9.14
C GLN A 122 -13.63 9.67 -9.46
N GLY A 123 -12.78 9.47 -8.45
CA GLY A 123 -11.33 9.42 -8.60
C GLY A 123 -10.68 10.79 -8.80
N LYS A 124 -11.33 11.89 -8.42
CA LYS A 124 -10.80 13.24 -8.54
C LYS A 124 -10.14 13.70 -7.23
N PRO A 125 -9.03 14.45 -7.29
CA PRO A 125 -8.39 14.98 -6.10
C PRO A 125 -9.29 15.91 -5.29
N VAL A 126 -9.27 15.74 -3.96
CA VAL A 126 -9.98 16.58 -2.99
C VAL A 126 -9.07 16.97 -1.82
N ASP A 127 -9.44 18.01 -1.08
CA ASP A 127 -8.68 18.61 0.04
C ASP A 127 -9.13 18.13 1.43
N HIS A 128 -10.06 17.19 1.50
CA HIS A 128 -10.56 16.58 2.72
C HIS A 128 -10.35 15.07 2.70
N VAL A 129 -10.26 14.48 3.89
CA VAL A 129 -9.97 13.05 4.07
C VAL A 129 -11.09 12.19 3.47
N THR A 130 -10.71 11.21 2.64
CA THR A 130 -11.61 10.18 2.09
C THR A 130 -11.01 8.79 2.31
N SER A 131 -11.72 7.72 1.95
CA SER A 131 -11.19 6.35 2.03
C SER A 131 -10.26 5.95 0.88
N THR A 132 -9.87 6.91 0.02
CA THR A 132 -9.04 6.64 -1.16
C THR A 132 -7.87 7.60 -1.25
N LEU A 133 -6.66 7.06 -1.41
CA LEU A 133 -5.44 7.83 -1.64
C LEU A 133 -4.88 7.57 -3.04
N LEU A 134 -4.30 8.61 -3.63
CA LEU A 134 -3.41 8.54 -4.78
C LEU A 134 -2.02 8.96 -4.36
N VAL A 135 -1.07 8.03 -4.44
CA VAL A 135 0.35 8.28 -4.21
C VAL A 135 1.03 8.45 -5.56
N LYS A 136 1.69 9.60 -5.76
CA LYS A 136 2.48 9.89 -6.95
C LYS A 136 3.96 9.90 -6.60
N THR A 137 4.77 9.26 -7.42
CA THR A 137 6.24 9.33 -7.30
C THR A 137 6.87 9.45 -8.67
N THR A 138 7.78 10.41 -8.82
CA THR A 138 8.60 10.58 -10.01
C THR A 138 10.01 10.08 -9.72
N PHE A 139 10.40 9.02 -10.41
CA PHE A 139 11.78 8.55 -10.51
C PHE A 139 12.40 9.22 -11.74
N ASP A 140 13.08 10.32 -11.51
CA ASP A 140 13.56 11.23 -12.54
C ASP A 140 14.83 10.70 -13.23
N TYR A 141 15.27 11.39 -14.28
CA TYR A 141 16.50 11.07 -15.02
C TYR A 141 17.73 11.02 -14.10
N GLU A 142 17.79 11.93 -13.12
CA GLU A 142 18.94 12.14 -12.23
C GLU A 142 18.90 11.29 -10.94
N ASP A 143 17.87 10.46 -10.74
CA ASP A 143 17.80 9.53 -9.61
C ASP A 143 18.80 8.38 -9.85
N ALA A 144 20.10 8.63 -9.67
CA ALA A 144 21.18 7.71 -10.02
C ALA A 144 21.06 6.34 -9.32
N GLY A 145 20.53 6.31 -8.10
CA GLY A 145 20.25 5.06 -7.39
C GLY A 145 19.16 4.20 -8.04
N ALA A 146 18.29 4.80 -8.86
CA ALA A 146 17.23 4.13 -9.61
C ALA A 146 17.66 3.67 -11.02
N ASN A 147 18.84 4.09 -11.50
CA ASN A 147 19.29 3.90 -12.88
C ASN A 147 20.17 2.66 -13.05
N GLY A 148 20.24 2.14 -14.29
CA GLY A 148 21.10 1.03 -14.68
C GLY A 148 20.61 -0.34 -14.24
N ARG A 149 19.31 -0.49 -13.95
CA ARG A 149 18.72 -1.70 -13.37
C ARG A 149 17.35 -1.99 -13.97
N PHE A 150 16.95 -3.26 -13.90
CA PHE A 150 15.58 -3.68 -14.16
C PHE A 150 14.75 -3.53 -12.88
N ILE A 151 13.60 -2.87 -12.98
CA ILE A 151 12.60 -2.81 -11.92
C ILE A 151 11.59 -3.93 -12.18
N ARG A 152 11.36 -4.78 -11.17
CA ARG A 152 10.32 -5.83 -11.21
C ARG A 152 9.38 -5.78 -10.04
N GLU A 153 9.77 -5.10 -8.97
CA GLU A 153 8.93 -4.89 -7.80
C GLU A 153 9.03 -3.47 -7.30
N GLN A 154 7.98 -3.03 -6.62
CA GLN A 154 7.89 -1.75 -5.94
C GLN A 154 6.95 -1.87 -4.75
N GLY A 155 7.11 -0.97 -3.79
CA GLY A 155 6.24 -0.93 -2.61
C GLY A 155 6.37 0.39 -1.87
N LEU A 156 5.30 0.75 -1.17
CA LEU A 156 5.18 1.89 -0.29
C LEU A 156 5.53 1.45 1.13
N PHE A 157 6.28 2.30 1.83
CA PHE A 157 6.77 2.04 3.17
C PHE A 157 6.44 3.20 4.10
N GLY A 158 5.99 2.88 5.30
CA GLY A 158 5.58 3.84 6.31
C GLY A 158 6.03 3.48 7.72
N GLY A 159 5.43 4.13 8.72
CA GLY A 159 5.72 3.93 10.13
C GLY A 159 7.12 4.41 10.49
N THR A 160 7.99 3.48 10.85
CA THR A 160 9.40 3.75 11.20
C THR A 160 10.33 3.69 9.98
N ALA A 161 9.80 3.86 8.76
CA ALA A 161 10.60 3.84 7.54
C ALA A 161 11.61 4.99 7.53
N THR A 162 12.82 4.67 7.07
CA THR A 162 13.90 5.64 6.84
C THR A 162 14.37 5.54 5.38
N GLY A 163 15.32 6.40 5.00
CA GLY A 163 15.99 6.31 3.69
C GLY A 163 16.84 5.05 3.51
N ALA A 164 17.09 4.28 4.57
CA ALA A 164 17.74 2.97 4.46
C ALA A 164 16.76 1.92 3.92
N LYS A 165 17.27 1.04 3.06
CA LYS A 165 16.53 -0.10 2.50
C LYS A 165 16.02 -1.04 3.60
N ASP A 166 14.97 -1.79 3.30
CA ASP A 166 14.34 -2.75 4.21
C ASP A 166 13.85 -2.18 5.55
N SER A 167 13.74 -0.85 5.68
CA SER A 167 13.26 -0.20 6.90
C SER A 167 11.79 0.17 6.83
N GLY A 168 11.13 0.15 7.99
CA GLY A 168 9.72 0.52 8.14
C GLY A 168 8.75 -0.63 7.92
N LEU A 169 7.48 -0.28 7.74
CA LEU A 169 6.40 -1.21 7.47
C LEU A 169 5.99 -1.09 6.01
N MET A 170 5.98 -2.22 5.29
CA MET A 170 5.45 -2.28 3.93
C MET A 170 3.92 -2.12 3.95
N VAL A 171 3.42 -1.19 3.14
CA VAL A 171 2.00 -0.81 3.05
C VAL A 171 1.35 -1.47 1.82
N ASP A 172 2.08 -1.56 0.71
CA ASP A 172 1.67 -2.29 -0.48
C ASP A 172 2.87 -3.00 -1.13
N ALA A 173 2.56 -3.93 -2.03
CA ALA A 173 3.55 -4.63 -2.82
C ALA A 173 3.03 -4.84 -4.23
N ILE A 174 3.86 -4.52 -5.22
CA ILE A 174 3.52 -4.64 -6.63
C ILE A 174 4.66 -5.36 -7.35
N ASN A 175 4.37 -6.52 -7.94
CA ASN A 175 5.26 -7.18 -8.89
C ASN A 175 4.78 -6.89 -10.31
N HIS A 176 5.68 -6.57 -11.23
CA HIS A 176 5.38 -6.30 -12.63
C HIS A 176 6.49 -6.82 -13.56
N PRO A 177 6.22 -6.99 -14.88
CA PRO A 177 7.24 -7.37 -15.85
C PRO A 177 8.43 -6.39 -15.84
N ALA A 178 9.63 -6.88 -16.14
CA ALA A 178 10.85 -6.08 -16.08
C ALA A 178 10.73 -4.76 -16.86
N LEU A 179 11.05 -3.67 -16.18
CA LEU A 179 11.17 -2.34 -16.75
C LEU A 179 12.60 -1.85 -16.57
N TRP A 180 13.33 -1.66 -17.65
CA TRP A 180 14.65 -1.05 -17.59
C TRP A 180 14.51 0.46 -17.31
N LYS A 181 15.28 0.97 -16.36
CA LYS A 181 15.41 2.40 -16.11
C LYS A 181 16.88 2.81 -16.15
N ASP A 182 17.15 3.90 -16.86
CA ASP A 182 18.43 4.60 -16.90
C ASP A 182 18.20 6.11 -16.93
N GLU A 183 19.28 6.86 -17.13
CA GLU A 183 19.32 8.33 -17.18
C GLU A 183 18.53 8.92 -18.36
N THR A 184 18.05 8.10 -19.30
CA THR A 184 17.23 8.54 -20.44
C THR A 184 15.73 8.31 -20.22
N ILE A 185 15.35 7.65 -19.12
CA ILE A 185 13.96 7.26 -18.82
C ILE A 185 13.49 7.91 -17.52
N ARG A 186 12.48 8.76 -17.61
CA ARG A 186 11.69 9.21 -16.44
C ARG A 186 10.53 8.26 -16.22
N LEU A 187 10.44 7.72 -15.01
CA LEU A 187 9.33 6.87 -14.59
C LEU A 187 8.43 7.64 -13.61
N VAL A 188 7.14 7.76 -13.93
CA VAL A 188 6.14 8.32 -13.02
C VAL A 188 5.20 7.20 -12.61
N ARG A 189 5.02 7.01 -11.30
CA ARG A 189 4.13 6.02 -10.73
C ARG A 189 2.96 6.69 -10.04
N PHE A 190 1.79 6.09 -10.22
CA PHE A 190 0.54 6.44 -9.57
C PHE A 190 0.01 5.16 -8.91
N ILE A 191 -0.08 5.16 -7.58
CA ILE A 191 -0.58 4.03 -6.80
C ILE A 191 -1.84 4.50 -6.08
N GLN A 192 -2.95 3.80 -6.30
CA GLN A 192 -4.21 4.08 -5.63
C GLN A 192 -4.42 3.07 -4.51
N LEU A 193 -4.61 3.55 -3.28
CA LEU A 193 -4.97 2.75 -2.13
C LEU A 193 -6.42 3.03 -1.77
N ILE A 194 -7.22 1.96 -1.63
CA ILE A 194 -8.62 2.03 -1.24
C ILE A 194 -8.75 1.25 0.06
N PHE A 195 -9.29 1.90 1.09
CA PHE A 195 -9.45 1.35 2.43
C PHE A 195 -10.88 0.88 2.69
#